data_AF-A0A6J8F1M2-F1
#
_entry.id   AF-A0A6J8F1M2-F1
#
_cell.length_a   1.000
_cell.length_b   1.000
_cell.length_c   1.000
_cell.angle_alpha   90.00
_cell.angle_beta   90.00
_cell.angle_gamma   90.00
#
_symmetry.space_group_name_H-M   'P 1'
#
loop_
_entity.id
_entity.type
_entity.pdbx_description
1 polymer ?
#
loop_
_entity_poly.entity_id
_entity_poly.type
_entity_poly.pdbx_seq_one_letter_code
_entity_poly.pdbx_strand_id
1 'polypeptide(L)'
;MSDEGYVRNMSVAGYARNIPAEGLVRNIPVEGHVRNIPVEGLLETYLLKVMSENIPAGKSSRNIPVEGHVRNIPAEGLVRDIPVEGLVRNIPVECHVRNIPVEGHVRNIHFKGFVRSMPAERHARNMSYEGYVRNIPVEDFVRNMSVECYARNIPIEGHVRNMSDEGYVRNVSVEDYVRNMPVEGYVRNIPVEGHVRKCLLKGLCRNMPIEVMLKQVSKTL
;
A
#
# COMPACT_ATOMS: atom_id res chain seq x y z
N MET A 1 10.28 19.40 33.95
CA MET A 1 11.48 18.60 33.63
C MET A 1 10.96 17.37 32.92
N SER A 2 11.11 17.33 31.60
CA SER A 2 10.57 16.30 30.71
C SER A 2 11.53 15.13 30.67
N ASP A 3 11.15 14.01 31.28
CA ASP A 3 11.83 12.72 31.13
C ASP A 3 11.57 12.19 29.71
N GLU A 4 12.31 12.69 28.72
CA GLU A 4 12.39 12.06 27.40
C GLU A 4 13.16 10.74 27.55
N GLY A 5 12.43 9.66 27.87
CA GLY A 5 12.97 8.33 28.03
C GLY A 5 13.66 7.84 26.74
N TYR A 6 14.96 7.56 26.83
CA TYR A 6 15.71 6.88 25.78
C TYR A 6 15.66 5.37 26.03
N VAL A 7 14.95 4.63 25.19
CA VAL A 7 14.89 3.16 25.26
C VAL A 7 15.76 2.57 24.16
N ARG A 8 16.91 2.02 24.57
CA ARG A 8 17.87 1.47 23.61
C ARG A 8 17.41 0.16 22.99
N ASN A 9 16.90 -0.77 23.80
CA ASN A 9 16.37 -2.07 23.36
C ASN A 9 15.23 -2.48 24.31
N MET A 10 14.12 -2.97 23.76
CA MET A 10 13.03 -3.63 24.51
C MET A 10 12.66 -4.91 23.78
N SER A 11 12.61 -6.06 24.45
CA SER A 11 12.18 -7.33 23.84
C SER A 11 10.91 -7.83 24.51
N VAL A 12 9.91 -8.22 23.71
CA VAL A 12 8.68 -8.81 24.23
C VAL A 12 8.43 -10.15 23.56
N ALA A 13 8.26 -11.20 24.38
CA ALA A 13 8.01 -12.55 23.92
C ALA A 13 6.75 -13.12 24.60
N GLY A 14 5.93 -13.85 23.83
CA GLY A 14 4.74 -14.55 24.33
C GLY A 14 3.44 -13.78 24.14
N TYR A 15 2.55 -13.80 25.13
CA TYR A 15 1.30 -13.04 25.10
C TYR A 15 1.48 -11.69 25.78
N ALA A 16 1.34 -10.61 25.01
CA ALA A 16 1.44 -9.25 25.53
C ALA A 16 0.24 -8.40 25.11
N ARG A 17 -0.14 -7.43 25.96
CA ARG A 17 -1.17 -6.43 25.66
C ARG A 17 -0.62 -5.05 25.97
N ASN A 18 -0.84 -4.10 25.07
CA ASN A 18 -0.49 -2.69 25.21
C ASN A 18 0.99 -2.50 25.59
N ILE A 19 1.89 -2.63 24.62
CA ILE A 19 3.32 -2.32 24.79
C ILE A 19 3.53 -0.89 24.28
N PRO A 20 3.41 0.17 25.11
CA PRO A 20 3.72 1.52 24.67
C PRO A 20 5.24 1.67 24.49
N ALA A 21 5.63 2.27 23.38
CA ALA A 21 7.00 2.71 23.16
C ALA A 21 6.97 4.22 22.91
N GLU A 22 7.48 5.00 23.86
CA GLU A 22 7.50 6.46 23.81
C GLU A 22 8.95 6.99 23.76
N GLY A 23 9.17 8.09 23.04
CA GLY A 23 10.46 8.78 22.99
C GLY A 23 11.36 8.35 21.82
N LEU A 24 12.68 8.26 22.05
CA LEU A 24 13.64 7.78 21.05
C LEU A 24 13.93 6.30 21.30
N VAL A 25 13.48 5.46 20.37
CA VAL A 25 13.50 4.01 20.50
C VAL A 25 14.24 3.40 19.31
N ARG A 26 15.26 2.59 19.58
CA ARG A 26 16.10 2.03 18.52
C ARG A 26 15.67 0.67 18.01
N ASN A 27 15.41 -0.27 18.92
CA ASN A 27 15.04 -1.64 18.55
C ASN A 27 13.99 -2.21 19.50
N ILE A 28 12.91 -2.73 18.93
CA ILE A 28 11.96 -3.57 19.65
C ILE A 28 11.63 -4.81 18.83
N PRO A 29 12.30 -5.95 19.09
CA PRO A 29 11.82 -7.25 18.63
C PRO A 29 10.60 -7.67 19.46
N VAL A 30 9.49 -7.97 18.78
CA VAL A 30 8.32 -8.58 19.41
C VAL A 30 7.96 -9.88 18.70
N GLU A 31 7.90 -10.96 19.48
CA GLU A 31 7.54 -12.29 19.02
C GLU A 31 6.34 -12.84 19.80
N GLY A 32 5.31 -13.29 19.08
CA GLY A 32 4.14 -13.95 19.68
C GLY A 32 2.82 -13.25 19.43
N HIS A 33 1.90 -13.33 20.40
CA HIS A 33 0.55 -12.80 20.30
C HIS A 33 0.44 -11.45 21.00
N VAL A 34 0.11 -10.41 20.24
CA VAL A 34 0.07 -9.05 20.79
C VAL A 34 -1.25 -8.35 20.49
N ARG A 35 -1.84 -7.74 21.52
CA ARG A 35 -2.94 -6.79 21.33
C ARG A 35 -2.43 -5.38 21.55
N ASN A 36 -2.32 -4.63 20.45
CA ASN A 36 -1.95 -3.22 20.37
C ASN A 36 -0.51 -2.90 20.79
N ILE A 37 0.19 -2.20 19.91
CA ILE A 37 1.52 -1.64 20.19
C ILE A 37 1.55 -0.18 19.72
N PRO A 38 1.01 0.76 20.51
CA PRO A 38 1.11 2.17 20.15
C PRO A 38 2.57 2.59 20.24
N VAL A 39 3.13 3.10 19.14
CA VAL A 39 4.46 3.68 19.15
C VAL A 39 4.40 5.16 18.86
N GLU A 40 4.88 5.96 19.81
CA GLU A 40 4.88 7.41 19.75
C GLU A 40 6.30 7.98 19.89
N GLY A 41 6.84 8.55 18.81
CA GLY A 41 8.13 9.26 18.85
C GLY A 41 9.01 8.98 17.64
N LEU A 42 10.32 8.99 17.87
CA LEU A 42 11.35 8.68 16.87
C LEU A 42 11.76 7.21 16.99
N LEU A 43 11.34 6.40 16.02
CA LEU A 43 11.71 4.99 15.91
C LEU A 43 12.78 4.78 14.84
N GLU A 44 13.86 4.07 15.18
CA GLU A 44 14.86 3.65 14.19
C GLU A 44 14.58 2.27 13.57
N THR A 45 14.20 1.25 14.37
CA THR A 45 13.87 -0.10 13.88
C THR A 45 12.84 -0.79 14.80
N TYR A 46 11.82 -1.42 14.22
CA TYR A 46 10.78 -2.14 14.95
C TYR A 46 10.46 -3.47 14.26
N LEU A 47 10.82 -4.61 14.85
CA LEU A 47 10.78 -5.92 14.19
C LEU A 47 9.69 -6.79 14.80
N LEU A 48 8.65 -7.10 14.01
CA LEU A 48 7.46 -7.78 14.48
C LEU A 48 7.29 -9.14 13.79
N LYS A 49 7.33 -10.22 14.57
CA LYS A 49 6.91 -11.56 14.13
C LYS A 49 5.71 -12.00 14.95
N VAL A 50 4.52 -11.64 14.50
CA VAL A 50 3.36 -11.60 15.39
C VAL A 50 2.06 -12.13 14.80
N MET A 51 1.19 -12.58 15.69
CA MET A 51 -0.25 -12.56 15.50
C MET A 51 -0.81 -11.36 16.26
N SER A 52 -1.19 -10.30 15.55
CA SER A 52 -1.57 -9.02 16.16
C SER A 52 -2.91 -8.48 15.70
N GLU A 53 -3.59 -7.76 16.61
CA GLU A 53 -4.81 -7.02 16.29
C GLU A 53 -4.50 -5.63 15.70
N ASN A 54 -3.59 -4.84 16.27
CA ASN A 54 -3.26 -3.50 15.76
C ASN A 54 -1.77 -3.16 15.95
N ILE A 55 -1.16 -2.56 14.92
CA ILE A 55 0.23 -2.10 14.92
C ILE A 55 0.30 -0.66 14.35
N PRO A 56 0.06 0.38 15.16
CA PRO A 56 0.26 1.77 14.76
C PRO A 56 1.73 2.13 14.50
N ALA A 57 1.97 2.84 13.39
CA ALA A 57 3.24 3.50 13.07
C ALA A 57 3.05 5.03 13.11
N GLY A 58 3.73 5.74 14.02
CA GLY A 58 3.45 7.15 14.29
C GLY A 58 4.65 8.11 14.17
N LYS A 59 4.31 9.43 14.14
CA LYS A 59 5.13 10.66 14.20
C LYS A 59 6.38 10.71 13.30
N SER A 60 7.40 9.91 13.57
CA SER A 60 8.59 9.81 12.72
C SER A 60 9.25 8.44 12.86
N SER A 61 8.81 7.49 12.03
CA SER A 61 9.22 6.09 12.12
C SER A 61 10.10 5.65 10.95
N ARG A 62 11.12 4.84 11.24
CA ARG A 62 11.96 4.17 10.24
C ARG A 62 11.89 2.66 10.47
N ASN A 63 11.86 1.91 9.36
CA ASN A 63 11.96 0.45 9.31
C ASN A 63 11.06 -0.29 10.31
N ILE A 64 9.79 -0.49 9.93
CA ILE A 64 8.82 -1.28 10.68
C ILE A 64 8.45 -2.55 9.89
N PRO A 65 9.33 -3.57 9.81
CA PRO A 65 8.97 -4.89 9.29
C PRO A 65 7.90 -5.56 10.14
N VAL A 66 6.84 -5.99 9.48
CA VAL A 66 5.73 -6.74 10.06
C VAL A 66 5.60 -8.08 9.36
N GLU A 67 5.87 -9.17 10.07
CA GLU A 67 5.74 -10.54 9.59
C GLU A 67 4.64 -11.27 10.38
N GLY A 68 3.70 -11.91 9.67
CA GLY A 68 2.71 -12.83 10.26
C GLY A 68 1.26 -12.47 9.95
N HIS A 69 0.38 -12.60 10.95
CA HIS A 69 -1.06 -12.34 10.78
C HIS A 69 -1.46 -11.08 11.53
N VAL A 70 -1.87 -10.05 10.81
CA VAL A 70 -2.20 -8.75 11.40
C VAL A 70 -3.58 -8.28 10.97
N ARG A 71 -4.37 -7.79 11.91
CA ARG A 71 -5.68 -7.21 11.56
C ARG A 71 -5.52 -5.79 11.03
N ASN A 72 -4.84 -4.88 11.72
CA ASN A 72 -4.66 -3.50 11.25
C ASN A 72 -3.22 -2.98 11.44
N ILE A 73 -2.71 -2.25 10.44
CA ILE A 73 -1.44 -1.52 10.49
C ILE A 73 -1.69 -0.05 10.12
N PRO A 74 -2.21 0.79 11.04
CA PRO A 74 -2.38 2.21 10.76
C PRO A 74 -1.04 2.95 10.74
N ALA A 75 -0.84 3.85 9.79
CA ALA A 75 0.36 4.67 9.70
C ALA A 75 0.04 6.17 9.59
N GLU A 76 0.67 6.99 10.43
CA GLU A 76 0.49 8.43 10.54
C GLU A 76 1.83 9.19 10.65
N GLY A 77 1.86 10.47 10.24
CA GLY A 77 3.04 11.34 10.33
C GLY A 77 4.05 11.20 9.18
N LEU A 78 5.29 10.85 9.49
CA LEU A 78 6.37 10.62 8.51
C LEU A 78 6.93 9.22 8.70
N VAL A 79 6.72 8.34 7.73
CA VAL A 79 7.23 6.97 7.78
C VAL A 79 8.17 6.70 6.61
N ARG A 80 9.30 6.04 6.86
CA ARG A 80 10.20 5.66 5.77
C ARG A 80 9.81 4.32 5.15
N ASP A 81 9.87 3.25 5.91
CA ASP A 81 9.76 1.90 5.35
C ASP A 81 8.89 1.04 6.28
N ILE A 82 7.81 0.46 5.74
CA ILE A 82 6.94 -0.53 6.41
C ILE A 82 6.85 -1.77 5.52
N PRO A 83 7.84 -2.68 5.54
CA PRO A 83 7.69 -3.99 4.92
C PRO A 83 6.63 -4.81 5.64
N VAL A 84 5.70 -5.39 4.89
CA VAL A 84 4.63 -6.23 5.43
C VAL A 84 4.64 -7.58 4.71
N GLU A 85 4.85 -8.64 5.47
CA GLU A 85 4.87 -10.02 4.98
C GLU A 85 3.79 -10.86 5.69
N GLY A 86 2.92 -11.50 4.91
CA GLY A 86 1.95 -12.48 5.41
C GLY A 86 0.47 -12.11 5.18
N LEU A 87 -0.35 -12.25 6.21
CA LEU A 87 -1.81 -12.11 6.14
C LEU A 87 -2.28 -10.84 6.86
N VAL A 88 -2.65 -9.81 6.09
CA VAL A 88 -3.11 -8.53 6.65
C VAL A 88 -4.54 -8.20 6.25
N ARG A 89 -5.37 -7.78 7.22
CA ARG A 89 -6.73 -7.33 6.89
C ARG A 89 -6.75 -5.89 6.41
N ASN A 90 -6.20 -4.93 7.15
CA ASN A 90 -6.27 -3.52 6.78
C ASN A 90 -4.93 -2.78 6.98
N ILE A 91 -4.55 -1.96 6.01
CA ILE A 91 -3.42 -1.03 6.10
C ILE A 91 -3.93 0.38 5.75
N PRO A 92 -4.47 1.14 6.72
CA PRO A 92 -4.81 2.54 6.51
C PRO A 92 -3.57 3.42 6.73
N VAL A 93 -3.27 4.27 5.76
CA VAL A 93 -2.08 5.12 5.78
C VAL A 93 -2.52 6.55 5.50
N GLU A 94 -2.34 7.43 6.48
CA GLU A 94 -2.73 8.84 6.42
C GLU A 94 -1.50 9.74 6.63
N CYS A 95 -0.50 9.59 5.77
CA CYS A 95 0.81 10.22 6.00
C CYS A 95 1.69 10.32 4.75
N HIS A 96 2.89 10.87 4.95
CA HIS A 96 3.97 10.81 3.98
C HIS A 96 4.78 9.53 4.21
N VAL A 97 4.75 8.62 3.24
CA VAL A 97 5.50 7.36 3.30
C VAL A 97 6.47 7.24 2.12
N ARG A 98 7.69 6.77 2.39
CA ARG A 98 8.64 6.50 1.32
C ARG A 98 8.34 5.15 0.66
N ASN A 99 8.34 4.05 1.40
CA ASN A 99 8.10 2.72 0.87
C ASN A 99 7.21 1.86 1.79
N ILE A 100 6.27 1.13 1.19
CA ILE A 100 5.49 0.08 1.87
C ILE A 100 5.44 -1.15 0.95
N PRO A 101 6.47 -2.01 0.93
CA PRO A 101 6.37 -3.29 0.24
C PRO A 101 5.43 -4.22 1.01
N VAL A 102 4.49 -4.80 0.29
CA VAL A 102 3.48 -5.70 0.83
C VAL A 102 3.57 -7.03 0.08
N GLU A 103 3.97 -8.09 0.78
CA GLU A 103 4.05 -9.45 0.24
C GLU A 103 3.06 -10.37 0.98
N GLY A 104 2.14 -11.01 0.28
CA GLY A 104 1.19 -11.95 0.88
C GLY A 104 -0.26 -11.69 0.50
N HIS A 105 -1.20 -11.99 1.42
CA HIS A 105 -2.61 -11.66 1.19
C HIS A 105 -3.04 -10.46 2.02
N VAL A 106 -3.43 -9.39 1.33
CA VAL A 106 -3.97 -8.20 1.95
C VAL A 106 -5.42 -7.97 1.53
N ARG A 107 -6.29 -7.76 2.51
CA ARG A 107 -7.71 -7.53 2.23
C ARG A 107 -7.96 -6.09 1.79
N ASN A 108 -7.47 -5.12 2.54
CA ASN A 108 -7.71 -3.70 2.26
C ASN A 108 -6.42 -2.88 2.50
N ILE A 109 -6.05 -2.07 1.51
CA ILE A 109 -5.04 -1.03 1.62
C ILE A 109 -5.75 0.28 1.30
N HIS A 110 -5.66 1.26 2.19
CA HIS A 110 -6.20 2.59 1.97
C HIS A 110 -5.11 3.61 2.21
N PHE A 111 -4.75 4.35 1.18
CA PHE A 111 -3.72 5.36 1.25
C PHE A 111 -4.30 6.75 1.04
N LYS A 112 -3.92 7.70 1.90
CA LYS A 112 -4.23 9.12 1.77
C LYS A 112 -3.00 9.96 2.14
N GLY A 113 -2.43 10.67 1.17
CA GLY A 113 -1.27 11.54 1.41
C GLY A 113 -0.24 11.50 0.29
N PHE A 114 1.03 11.33 0.65
CA PHE A 114 2.13 11.15 -0.31
C PHE A 114 2.81 9.79 -0.13
N VAL A 115 2.80 8.93 -1.16
CA VAL A 115 3.61 7.69 -1.21
C VAL A 115 4.58 7.73 -2.38
N ARG A 116 5.82 7.35 -2.12
CA ARG A 116 6.85 7.23 -3.17
C ARG A 116 6.93 5.85 -3.81
N SER A 117 6.64 4.79 -3.07
CA SER A 117 6.62 3.42 -3.57
C SER A 117 5.72 2.53 -2.73
N MET A 118 4.87 1.73 -3.35
CA MET A 118 4.06 0.72 -2.66
C MET A 118 3.88 -0.53 -3.52
N PRO A 119 4.90 -1.41 -3.56
CA PRO A 119 4.76 -2.72 -4.16
C PRO A 119 3.71 -3.56 -3.44
N ALA A 120 2.85 -4.23 -4.20
CA ALA A 120 1.95 -5.24 -3.67
C ALA A 120 2.10 -6.53 -4.48
N GLU A 121 2.58 -7.58 -3.82
CA GLU A 121 2.80 -8.89 -4.41
C GLU A 121 1.76 -9.90 -3.93
N ARG A 122 1.53 -10.93 -4.74
CA ARG A 122 0.55 -12.01 -4.52
C ARG A 122 -0.90 -11.58 -4.64
N HIS A 123 -1.55 -11.19 -3.55
CA HIS A 123 -3.02 -11.10 -3.55
C HIS A 123 -3.51 -9.91 -2.74
N ALA A 124 -3.98 -8.87 -3.44
CA ALA A 124 -4.71 -7.77 -2.82
C ALA A 124 -6.19 -7.80 -3.20
N ARG A 125 -7.09 -7.61 -2.22
CA ARG A 125 -8.53 -7.57 -2.53
C ARG A 125 -9.01 -6.16 -2.86
N ASN A 126 -8.68 -5.17 -2.04
CA ASN A 126 -9.04 -3.78 -2.30
C ASN A 126 -7.84 -2.88 -2.02
N MET A 127 -7.48 -2.04 -2.99
CA MET A 127 -6.48 -0.99 -2.82
C MET A 127 -7.09 0.33 -3.27
N SER A 128 -7.00 1.35 -2.42
CA SER A 128 -7.43 2.72 -2.75
C SER A 128 -6.33 3.72 -2.45
N TYR A 129 -6.12 4.65 -3.38
CA TYR A 129 -5.07 5.65 -3.31
C TYR A 129 -5.65 7.05 -3.53
N GLU A 130 -5.45 7.94 -2.56
CA GLU A 130 -5.79 9.37 -2.61
C GLU A 130 -4.53 10.24 -2.41
N GLY A 131 -4.46 11.40 -3.06
CA GLY A 131 -3.39 12.39 -2.92
C GLY A 131 -2.30 12.34 -4.00
N TYR A 132 -1.08 11.93 -3.65
CA TYR A 132 0.04 11.76 -4.58
C TYR A 132 0.70 10.41 -4.38
N VAL A 133 0.74 9.60 -5.42
CA VAL A 133 1.39 8.29 -5.38
C VAL A 133 2.34 8.11 -6.55
N ARG A 134 3.51 7.56 -6.27
CA ARG A 134 4.48 7.15 -7.28
C ARG A 134 4.81 5.68 -7.08
N ASN A 135 5.06 4.97 -8.18
CA ASN A 135 5.52 3.58 -8.21
C ASN A 135 4.62 2.64 -7.40
N ILE A 136 3.55 2.15 -8.02
CA ILE A 136 2.66 1.14 -7.45
C ILE A 136 2.80 -0.14 -8.29
N PRO A 137 3.91 -0.88 -8.20
CA PRO A 137 4.01 -2.16 -8.87
C PRO A 137 3.08 -3.16 -8.19
N VAL A 138 2.35 -3.90 -9.00
CA VAL A 138 1.36 -4.85 -8.53
C VAL A 138 1.53 -6.14 -9.29
N GLU A 139 1.74 -7.22 -8.55
CA GLU A 139 1.99 -8.54 -9.09
C GLU A 139 0.87 -9.53 -8.72
N ASP A 140 0.69 -10.54 -9.56
CA ASP A 140 -0.23 -11.68 -9.42
C ASP A 140 -1.73 -11.35 -9.52
N PHE A 141 -2.39 -10.94 -8.43
CA PHE A 141 -3.85 -10.77 -8.42
C PHE A 141 -4.34 -9.59 -7.56
N VAL A 142 -5.12 -8.72 -8.20
CA VAL A 142 -5.89 -7.67 -7.54
C VAL A 142 -7.36 -7.73 -7.90
N ARG A 143 -8.22 -7.78 -6.89
CA ARG A 143 -9.67 -7.74 -7.16
C ARG A 143 -10.15 -6.33 -7.52
N ASN A 144 -9.81 -5.33 -6.72
CA ASN A 144 -10.20 -3.94 -6.94
C ASN A 144 -9.02 -3.01 -6.63
N MET A 145 -8.69 -2.13 -7.57
CA MET A 145 -7.76 -1.03 -7.40
C MET A 145 -8.47 0.27 -7.79
N SER A 146 -8.46 1.28 -6.92
CA SER A 146 -8.91 2.65 -7.22
C SER A 146 -7.78 3.63 -6.99
N VAL A 147 -7.52 4.49 -7.97
CA VAL A 147 -6.50 5.53 -7.94
C VAL A 147 -7.18 6.85 -8.22
N GLU A 148 -7.47 7.62 -7.17
CA GLU A 148 -8.21 8.89 -7.24
C GLU A 148 -7.27 10.05 -6.89
N CYS A 149 -6.21 10.20 -7.68
CA CYS A 149 -5.06 11.02 -7.26
C CYS A 149 -4.14 11.45 -8.41
N TYR A 150 -3.06 12.18 -8.08
CA TYR A 150 -1.91 12.26 -8.98
C TYR A 150 -1.11 10.97 -8.84
N ALA A 151 -1.10 10.13 -9.87
CA ALA A 151 -0.35 8.88 -9.87
C ALA A 151 0.64 8.79 -11.02
N ARG A 152 1.80 8.17 -10.76
CA ARG A 152 2.82 7.91 -11.78
C ARG A 152 3.46 6.55 -11.59
N ASN A 153 3.59 5.79 -12.68
CA ASN A 153 4.19 4.46 -12.75
C ASN A 153 3.38 3.44 -11.93
N ILE A 154 2.38 2.83 -12.55
CA ILE A 154 1.58 1.75 -12.00
C ILE A 154 1.74 0.55 -12.96
N PRO A 155 2.85 -0.21 -12.85
CA PRO A 155 2.97 -1.46 -13.58
C PRO A 155 2.17 -2.55 -12.88
N ILE A 156 1.42 -3.29 -13.67
CA ILE A 156 0.57 -4.39 -13.22
C ILE A 156 0.97 -5.61 -14.02
N GLU A 157 1.55 -6.59 -13.35
CA GLU A 157 1.91 -7.89 -13.92
C GLU A 157 0.98 -8.94 -13.32
N GLY A 158 -0.10 -9.28 -14.04
CA GLY A 158 -1.06 -10.28 -13.60
C GLY A 158 -2.52 -9.91 -13.80
N HIS A 159 -3.37 -10.38 -12.90
CA HIS A 159 -4.82 -10.34 -13.06
C HIS A 159 -5.49 -9.28 -12.21
N VAL A 160 -6.09 -8.27 -12.86
CA VAL A 160 -6.89 -7.25 -12.19
C VAL A 160 -8.37 -7.33 -12.59
N ARG A 161 -9.25 -7.50 -11.60
CA ARG A 161 -10.70 -7.59 -11.89
C ARG A 161 -11.31 -6.22 -12.15
N ASN A 162 -11.02 -5.23 -11.33
CA ASN A 162 -11.49 -3.85 -11.54
C ASN A 162 -10.35 -2.89 -11.22
N MET A 163 -10.01 -2.02 -12.17
CA MET A 163 -9.07 -0.93 -12.00
C MET A 163 -9.76 0.37 -12.37
N SER A 164 -9.92 1.29 -11.42
CA SER A 164 -10.43 2.63 -11.68
C SER A 164 -9.33 3.65 -11.50
N ASP A 165 -9.12 4.47 -12.51
CA ASP A 165 -8.18 5.58 -12.49
C ASP A 165 -8.94 6.89 -12.67
N GLU A 166 -8.84 7.79 -11.70
CA GLU A 166 -9.42 9.12 -11.73
C GLU A 166 -8.36 10.18 -11.38
N GLY A 167 -8.35 11.28 -12.14
CA GLY A 167 -7.49 12.43 -11.88
C GLY A 167 -6.32 12.51 -12.86
N TYR A 168 -5.09 12.49 -12.34
CA TYR A 168 -3.88 12.67 -13.16
C TYR A 168 -2.99 11.44 -13.10
N VAL A 169 -3.13 10.55 -14.07
CA VAL A 169 -2.42 9.27 -14.07
C VAL A 169 -1.45 9.18 -15.25
N ARG A 170 -0.21 8.78 -14.98
CA ARG A 170 0.83 8.60 -16.00
C ARG A 170 1.51 7.25 -15.88
N ASN A 171 1.74 6.59 -17.01
CA ASN A 171 2.47 5.32 -17.11
C ASN A 171 1.77 4.21 -16.31
N VAL A 172 0.65 3.73 -16.83
CA VAL A 172 -0.03 2.53 -16.31
C VAL A 172 0.26 1.41 -17.29
N SER A 173 1.12 0.46 -16.94
CA SER A 173 1.34 -0.72 -17.78
C SER A 173 0.56 -1.89 -17.22
N VAL A 174 -0.06 -2.65 -18.11
CA VAL A 174 -0.79 -3.86 -17.74
C VAL A 174 -0.30 -4.99 -18.62
N GLU A 175 0.24 -6.02 -17.98
CA GLU A 175 0.63 -7.29 -18.56
C GLU A 175 -0.35 -8.35 -18.03
N ASP A 176 -0.85 -9.23 -18.91
CA ASP A 176 -1.89 -10.25 -18.69
C ASP A 176 -3.36 -9.85 -18.87
N TYR A 177 -4.10 -9.49 -17.80
CA TYR A 177 -5.57 -9.40 -17.91
C TYR A 177 -6.22 -8.37 -16.97
N VAL A 178 -7.05 -7.50 -17.54
CA VAL A 178 -7.96 -6.60 -16.82
C VAL A 178 -9.41 -6.84 -17.25
N ARG A 179 -10.31 -7.11 -16.31
CA ARG A 179 -11.74 -7.29 -16.64
C ARG A 179 -12.44 -5.95 -16.91
N ASN A 180 -12.28 -4.96 -16.03
CA ASN A 180 -12.90 -3.64 -16.16
C ASN A 180 -11.88 -2.55 -15.84
N MET A 181 -11.75 -1.58 -16.75
CA MET A 181 -10.86 -0.44 -16.62
C MET A 181 -11.56 0.88 -16.97
N PRO A 182 -12.38 1.45 -16.07
CA PRO A 182 -12.81 2.84 -16.17
C PRO A 182 -11.66 3.81 -15.90
N VAL A 183 -11.47 4.76 -16.79
CA VAL A 183 -10.44 5.79 -16.72
C VAL A 183 -11.10 7.15 -16.93
N GLU A 184 -10.95 8.05 -15.96
CA GLU A 184 -11.48 9.41 -15.97
C GLU A 184 -10.39 10.46 -15.69
N GLY A 185 -10.42 11.58 -16.41
CA GLY A 185 -9.51 12.72 -16.19
C GLY A 185 -8.39 12.81 -17.22
N TYR A 186 -7.16 13.08 -16.78
CA TYR A 186 -5.98 13.14 -17.64
C TYR A 186 -5.14 11.89 -17.46
N VAL A 187 -5.12 11.04 -18.49
CA VAL A 187 -4.31 9.82 -18.47
C VAL A 187 -3.38 9.75 -19.67
N ARG A 188 -2.11 9.40 -19.41
CA ARG A 188 -1.09 9.32 -20.44
C ARG A 188 -0.21 8.08 -20.28
N ASN A 189 0.08 7.44 -21.42
CA ASN A 189 0.90 6.23 -21.50
C ASN A 189 0.24 5.07 -20.74
N ILE A 190 -0.72 4.41 -21.40
CA ILE A 190 -1.29 3.14 -20.93
C ILE A 190 -0.94 2.04 -21.95
N PRO A 191 0.30 1.51 -21.97
CA PRO A 191 0.59 0.31 -22.72
C PRO A 191 -0.11 -0.89 -22.05
N VAL A 192 -0.83 -1.67 -22.86
CA VAL A 192 -1.44 -2.91 -22.40
C VAL A 192 -0.99 -4.03 -23.32
N GLU A 193 -0.27 -4.99 -22.76
CA GLU A 193 0.27 -6.18 -23.45
C GLU A 193 -0.46 -7.43 -22.91
N GLY A 194 -1.76 -7.50 -23.17
CA GLY A 194 -2.62 -8.52 -22.56
C GLY A 194 -4.06 -8.49 -23.04
N HIS A 195 -5.00 -8.77 -22.15
CA HIS A 195 -6.44 -8.86 -22.41
C HIS A 195 -7.23 -7.88 -21.54
N VAL A 196 -7.83 -6.86 -22.15
CA VAL A 196 -8.79 -5.96 -21.49
C VAL A 196 -10.20 -6.28 -21.99
N ARG A 197 -11.06 -6.76 -21.09
CA ARG A 197 -12.44 -7.12 -21.48
C ARG A 197 -13.31 -5.88 -21.69
N LYS A 198 -13.22 -4.89 -20.81
CA LYS A 198 -13.98 -3.64 -20.90
C LYS A 198 -13.14 -2.45 -20.47
N CYS A 199 -12.95 -1.51 -21.38
CA CYS A 199 -12.31 -0.22 -21.09
C CYS A 199 -13.31 0.92 -21.34
N LEU A 200 -13.46 1.81 -20.36
CA LEU A 200 -14.28 3.02 -20.47
C LEU A 200 -13.36 4.22 -20.31
N LEU A 201 -13.39 5.13 -21.27
CA LEU A 201 -12.49 6.28 -21.28
C LEU A 201 -13.31 7.57 -21.29
N LYS A 202 -13.06 8.43 -20.30
CA LYS A 202 -13.66 9.75 -20.17
C LYS A 202 -12.57 10.80 -19.89
N GLY A 203 -12.60 11.93 -20.60
CA GLY A 203 -11.56 12.95 -20.52
C GLY A 203 -10.39 12.75 -21.48
N LEU A 204 -9.20 13.26 -21.12
CA LEU A 204 -8.05 13.36 -22.01
C LEU A 204 -7.09 12.17 -21.85
N CYS A 205 -7.26 11.16 -22.71
CA CYS A 205 -6.38 9.99 -22.79
C CYS A 205 -5.38 10.13 -23.95
N ARG A 206 -4.08 9.94 -23.70
CA ARG A 206 -3.01 9.98 -24.72
C ARG A 206 -2.07 8.78 -24.62
N ASN A 207 -1.53 8.34 -25.76
CA ASN A 207 -0.57 7.24 -25.86
C ASN A 207 -1.08 5.95 -25.19
N MET A 208 -2.13 5.36 -25.77
CA MET A 208 -2.59 4.02 -25.37
C MET A 208 -2.33 3.06 -26.52
N PRO A 209 -1.08 2.59 -26.69
CA PRO A 209 -0.82 1.45 -27.55
C PRO A 209 -1.48 0.24 -26.89
N ILE A 210 -2.56 -0.22 -27.50
CA ILE A 210 -3.35 -1.34 -27.02
C ILE A 210 -3.07 -2.50 -27.97
N GLU A 211 -2.12 -3.35 -27.63
CA GLU A 211 -1.85 -4.62 -28.33
C GLU A 211 -2.70 -5.73 -27.68
N VAL A 212 -4.03 -5.61 -27.81
CA VAL A 212 -4.98 -6.35 -26.97
C VAL A 212 -6.09 -6.98 -27.80
N MET A 213 -6.51 -8.19 -27.41
CA MET A 213 -7.85 -8.68 -27.75
C MET A 213 -8.90 -7.92 -26.91
N LEU A 214 -9.31 -6.75 -27.41
CA LEU A 214 -10.34 -5.93 -26.79
C LEU A 214 -11.72 -6.48 -27.11
N LYS A 215 -12.51 -6.76 -26.08
CA LYS A 215 -13.92 -7.11 -26.30
C LYS A 215 -14.83 -5.88 -26.40
N GLN A 216 -14.56 -4.83 -25.63
CA GLN A 216 -15.38 -3.61 -25.63
C GLN A 216 -14.58 -2.38 -25.20
N VAL A 217 -14.64 -1.32 -26.01
CA VAL A 217 -14.16 0.03 -25.67
C VAL A 217 -15.31 1.01 -25.86
N SER A 218 -15.55 1.87 -24.87
CA SER A 218 -16.46 3.01 -25.00
C SER A 218 -15.72 4.29 -24.63
N LYS A 219 -15.84 5.31 -25.49
CA LYS A 219 -15.23 6.62 -25.26
C LYS A 219 -16.34 7.66 -25.26
N THR A 220 -16.44 8.38 -24.15
CA THR A 220 -17.38 9.50 -23.96
C THR A 220 -16.55 10.76 -23.82
N LEU A 221 -16.86 11.77 -24.66
CA LEU A 221 -16.21 13.08 -24.63
C LEU A 221 -16.71 13.92 -23.44
#